data_AF-A0A9E2Y395-F1
#
_entry.id   AF-A0A9E2Y395-F1
#
_cell.length_a   1.000
_cell.length_b   1.000
_cell.length_c   1.000
_cell.angle_alpha   90.00
_cell.angle_beta   90.00
_cell.angle_gamma   90.00
#
_symmetry.space_group_name_H-M   'P 1'
#
loop_
_entity.id
_entity.type
_entity.pdbx_description
1 polymer ?
#
loop_
_entity_poly.entity_id
_entity_poly.type
_entity_poly.pdbx_seq_one_letter_code
_entity_poly.pdbx_strand_id
1 'polypeptide(L)'
;MVELEFESIWRQYEAEKARTAQPEAASSEASSDASEESRVEPASEGSPEAATGEPVDGAGPPGAAPETESKVGAGAAQDGEQQADGTEDEEALKADYRRIAERRVRLGLLLAEVGRSNNITVTQDELNQAITREARRHPGYERQVLDFYRQNPEAIGNLRAPIFEDKVVDFIVELAKVEERKISLQDLLSLPDSDADMPDASRPETTGSDTSGAGSE
;
A
#
# COMPACT_ATOMS: atom_id res chain seq x y z
N MET A 1 -6.30 5.73 18.91
CA MET A 1 -5.46 4.89 18.04
C MET A 1 -6.33 4.20 17.01
N VAL A 2 -7.22 3.27 17.38
CA VAL A 2 -8.21 2.66 16.46
C VAL A 2 -8.94 3.68 15.59
N GLU A 3 -9.55 4.70 16.19
CA GLU A 3 -10.29 5.72 15.43
C GLU A 3 -9.42 6.47 14.40
N LEU A 4 -8.13 6.71 14.71
CA LEU A 4 -7.22 7.41 13.78
C LEU A 4 -6.83 6.52 12.60
N GLU A 5 -6.67 5.21 12.84
CA GLU A 5 -6.43 4.22 11.78
C GLU A 5 -7.69 4.04 10.92
N PHE A 6 -8.88 3.98 11.53
CA PHE A 6 -10.15 3.94 10.82
C PHE A 6 -10.31 5.17 9.90
N GLU A 7 -10.13 6.39 10.42
CA GLU A 7 -10.20 7.63 9.64
C GLU A 7 -9.15 7.69 8.51
N SER A 8 -7.97 7.09 8.73
CA SER A 8 -6.94 6.98 7.69
C SER A 8 -7.35 6.03 6.56
N ILE A 9 -7.87 4.85 6.90
CA ILE A 9 -8.38 3.88 5.92
C ILE A 9 -9.59 4.46 5.16
N TRP A 10 -10.52 5.09 5.89
CA TRP A 10 -11.73 5.69 5.31
C TRP A 10 -11.38 6.79 4.29
N ARG A 11 -10.45 7.68 4.63
CA ARG A 11 -9.97 8.74 3.72
C ARG A 11 -9.31 8.17 2.46
N GLN A 12 -8.56 7.07 2.58
CA GLN A 12 -7.96 6.39 1.42
C GLN A 12 -9.04 5.83 0.49
N TYR A 13 -10.04 5.14 1.06
CA TYR A 13 -11.20 4.64 0.32
C TYR A 13 -11.98 5.77 -0.38
N GLU A 14 -12.27 6.87 0.31
CA GLU A 14 -12.95 8.03 -0.30
C GLU A 14 -12.15 8.64 -1.46
N ALA A 15 -10.83 8.76 -1.32
CA ALA A 15 -9.96 9.28 -2.38
C ALA A 15 -9.89 8.35 -3.61
N GLU A 16 -9.88 7.03 -3.40
CA GLU A 16 -9.90 6.03 -4.48
C GLU A 16 -11.27 5.98 -5.19
N LYS A 17 -12.37 6.04 -4.42
CA LYS A 17 -13.73 6.18 -4.93
C LYS A 17 -13.91 7.45 -5.76
N ALA A 18 -13.33 8.57 -5.31
CA ALA A 18 -13.34 9.82 -6.08
C ALA A 18 -12.53 9.72 -7.39
N ARG A 19 -11.34 9.10 -7.35
CA ARG A 19 -10.47 8.91 -8.53
C ARG A 19 -11.13 8.01 -9.59
N THR A 20 -11.77 6.93 -9.16
CA THR A 20 -12.47 5.99 -10.05
C THR A 20 -13.76 6.56 -10.63
N ALA A 21 -14.42 7.50 -9.93
CA ALA A 21 -15.64 8.17 -10.41
C ALA A 21 -15.40 9.30 -11.44
N GLN A 22 -14.19 9.85 -11.54
CA GLN A 22 -13.88 10.98 -12.45
C GLN A 22 -12.58 10.77 -13.25
N PRO A 23 -12.54 9.81 -14.21
CA PRO A 23 -11.32 9.52 -14.96
C PRO A 23 -10.86 10.65 -15.90
N GLU A 24 -11.75 11.49 -16.43
CA GLU A 24 -11.36 12.52 -17.42
C GLU A 24 -10.68 13.76 -16.81
N ALA A 25 -10.98 14.11 -15.55
CA ALA A 25 -10.42 15.31 -14.92
C ALA A 25 -8.87 15.25 -14.84
N ALA A 26 -8.33 14.08 -14.49
CA ALA A 26 -6.88 13.85 -14.44
C ALA A 26 -6.20 13.88 -15.82
N SER A 27 -6.93 13.62 -16.91
CA SER A 27 -6.40 13.68 -18.28
C SER A 27 -6.35 15.11 -18.84
N SER A 28 -7.22 16.00 -18.36
CA SER A 28 -7.35 17.35 -18.92
C SER A 28 -6.19 18.29 -18.54
N GLU A 29 -5.58 18.12 -17.36
CA GLU A 29 -4.48 18.98 -16.89
C GLU A 29 -3.12 18.67 -17.57
N ALA A 30 -2.98 17.50 -18.21
CA ALA A 30 -1.77 17.10 -18.94
C ALA A 30 -1.75 17.59 -20.41
N SER A 31 -2.86 18.10 -20.94
CA SER A 31 -3.03 18.39 -22.38
C SER A 31 -3.02 19.88 -22.75
N SER A 32 -2.95 20.79 -21.78
CA SER A 32 -3.12 22.24 -22.02
C SER A 32 -1.82 23.03 -22.24
N ASP A 33 -0.65 22.43 -22.04
CA ASP A 33 0.66 23.14 -22.09
C ASP A 33 1.51 22.78 -23.33
N ALA A 34 0.87 22.50 -24.48
CA ALA A 34 1.57 22.01 -25.68
C ALA A 34 0.92 22.40 -27.02
N SER A 35 0.39 23.62 -27.20
CA SER A 35 -0.22 24.05 -28.48
C SER A 35 -0.22 25.56 -28.79
N GLU A 36 0.89 26.26 -28.58
CA GLU A 36 1.22 27.56 -29.20
C GLU A 36 2.76 27.66 -29.26
N GLU A 37 3.46 28.01 -30.35
CA GLU A 37 3.06 28.58 -31.65
C GLU A 37 4.01 28.06 -32.76
N SER A 38 3.52 27.83 -33.99
CA SER A 38 4.32 27.28 -35.11
C SER A 38 4.59 28.33 -36.20
N ARG A 39 5.88 28.66 -36.49
CA ARG A 39 6.24 29.45 -37.69
C ARG A 39 7.68 29.29 -38.24
N VAL A 40 7.92 28.20 -38.97
CA VAL A 40 8.36 28.14 -40.40
C VAL A 40 8.83 29.48 -41.03
N GLU A 41 9.95 29.68 -41.77
CA GLU A 41 11.12 28.94 -42.34
C GLU A 41 12.07 30.02 -43.01
N PRO A 42 13.20 29.75 -43.72
CA PRO A 42 14.37 28.88 -43.52
C PRO A 42 15.77 29.54 -43.82
N ALA A 43 16.86 28.81 -43.55
CA ALA A 43 18.19 28.77 -44.23
C ALA A 43 19.14 30.01 -44.35
N SER A 44 20.39 29.89 -43.84
CA SER A 44 21.67 30.02 -44.62
C SER A 44 22.95 29.84 -43.76
N GLU A 45 24.08 29.66 -44.45
CA GLU A 45 25.41 29.15 -44.05
C GLU A 45 26.21 29.96 -42.98
N GLY A 46 27.14 29.30 -42.27
CA GLY A 46 28.32 29.97 -41.68
C GLY A 46 28.83 29.45 -40.32
N SER A 47 30.07 28.94 -40.28
CA SER A 47 30.92 28.76 -39.08
C SER A 47 31.93 29.94 -38.96
N PRO A 48 32.72 30.15 -37.88
CA PRO A 48 32.77 29.48 -36.55
C PRO A 48 32.86 30.46 -35.33
N GLU A 49 33.16 29.89 -34.14
CA GLU A 49 34.10 30.39 -33.10
C GLU A 49 33.58 30.98 -31.75
N ALA A 50 34.28 30.57 -30.68
CA ALA A 50 34.58 31.25 -29.40
C ALA A 50 33.48 31.61 -28.34
N ALA A 51 33.45 30.77 -27.30
CA ALA A 51 33.79 31.12 -25.90
C ALA A 51 32.79 31.80 -24.91
N THR A 52 32.76 31.22 -23.70
CA THR A 52 32.52 31.80 -22.34
C THR A 52 31.12 32.22 -21.87
N GLY A 53 30.74 31.78 -20.65
CA GLY A 53 30.15 32.70 -19.66
C GLY A 53 28.82 32.34 -18.94
N GLU A 54 28.88 31.45 -17.95
CA GLU A 54 27.99 31.41 -16.74
C GLU A 54 26.44 31.33 -16.98
N PRO A 55 25.59 31.43 -15.93
CA PRO A 55 25.23 30.28 -15.10
C PRO A 55 23.73 29.89 -15.21
N VAL A 56 23.39 28.65 -14.87
CA VAL A 56 21.99 28.19 -14.77
C VAL A 56 21.57 28.09 -13.30
N ASP A 57 20.61 28.93 -12.93
CA ASP A 57 19.94 29.01 -11.63
C ASP A 57 18.87 27.90 -11.48
N GLY A 58 18.40 27.67 -10.25
CA GLY A 58 17.63 26.48 -9.91
C GLY A 58 16.13 26.46 -10.29
N ALA A 59 15.64 25.29 -10.71
CA ALA A 59 14.24 24.84 -10.61
C ALA A 59 14.29 23.30 -10.52
N GLY A 60 13.88 22.66 -9.43
CA GLY A 60 12.48 22.27 -9.15
C GLY A 60 12.49 20.76 -8.82
N PRO A 61 11.56 20.24 -8.00
CA PRO A 61 11.63 18.85 -7.55
C PRO A 61 11.22 17.87 -8.68
N PRO A 62 11.95 16.75 -8.89
CA PRO A 62 11.50 15.68 -9.78
C PRO A 62 10.33 14.93 -9.13
N GLY A 63 9.11 15.24 -9.56
CA GLY A 63 7.92 14.45 -9.26
C GLY A 63 7.79 13.22 -10.17
N ALA A 64 7.00 12.25 -9.71
CA ALA A 64 6.47 11.10 -10.46
C ALA A 64 7.50 10.23 -11.23
N ALA A 65 7.88 9.11 -10.62
CA ALA A 65 8.34 7.95 -11.40
C ALA A 65 7.17 7.41 -12.26
N PRO A 66 7.41 6.97 -13.51
CA PRO A 66 6.35 6.45 -14.37
C PRO A 66 5.90 5.05 -13.91
N GLU A 67 4.64 4.94 -13.50
CA GLU A 67 3.98 3.65 -13.30
C GLU A 67 3.85 2.92 -14.64
N THR A 68 4.31 1.67 -14.71
CA THR A 68 4.20 0.85 -15.92
C THR A 68 2.99 -0.08 -15.82
N GLU A 69 1.90 0.30 -16.50
CA GLU A 69 0.65 -0.47 -16.51
C GLU A 69 0.85 -1.88 -17.13
N SER A 70 0.62 -2.92 -16.33
CA SER A 70 0.54 -4.30 -16.84
C SER A 70 -0.91 -4.65 -17.17
N LYS A 71 -1.23 -4.68 -18.46
CA LYS A 71 -2.59 -4.87 -18.98
C LYS A 71 -2.97 -6.35 -18.99
N VAL A 72 -3.92 -6.78 -18.15
CA VAL A 72 -4.53 -8.13 -18.23
C VAL A 72 -6.04 -8.09 -18.00
N GLY A 73 -6.81 -8.63 -18.96
CA GLY A 73 -8.08 -9.33 -18.69
C GLY A 73 -9.35 -8.50 -18.46
N ALA A 74 -10.05 -8.14 -19.53
CA ALA A 74 -11.46 -7.72 -19.44
C ALA A 74 -12.40 -8.92 -19.24
N GLY A 75 -13.45 -8.78 -18.43
CA GLY A 75 -14.49 -9.81 -18.28
C GLY A 75 -15.70 -9.38 -17.45
N ALA A 76 -16.87 -9.36 -18.09
CA ALA A 76 -18.22 -9.29 -17.49
C ALA A 76 -18.59 -8.03 -16.68
N ALA A 77 -18.99 -6.97 -17.40
CA ALA A 77 -20.02 -6.06 -16.89
C ALA A 77 -21.41 -6.70 -17.05
N GLN A 78 -22.26 -6.61 -16.02
CA GLN A 78 -23.71 -6.70 -16.16
C GLN A 78 -24.35 -5.61 -15.31
N ASP A 79 -25.04 -4.70 -16.00
CA ASP A 79 -25.76 -3.60 -15.36
C ASP A 79 -26.96 -4.11 -14.56
N GLY A 80 -27.14 -3.51 -13.39
CA GLY A 80 -28.27 -3.79 -12.51
C GLY A 80 -28.47 -2.62 -11.56
N GLU A 81 -29.11 -1.55 -12.06
CA GLU A 81 -29.53 -0.40 -11.23
C GLU A 81 -30.53 -0.86 -10.16
N GLN A 82 -30.02 -1.27 -9.01
CA GLN A 82 -30.78 -1.39 -7.78
C GLN A 82 -30.39 -0.19 -6.92
N GLN A 83 -31.30 0.78 -6.84
CA GLN A 83 -31.34 1.74 -5.75
C GLN A 83 -31.79 1.00 -4.48
N ALA A 84 -30.90 0.16 -3.96
CA ALA A 84 -30.88 -0.21 -2.55
C ALA A 84 -30.46 1.03 -1.74
N ASP A 85 -30.78 1.04 -0.44
CA ASP A 85 -30.46 2.16 0.43
C ASP A 85 -28.94 2.26 0.60
N GLY A 86 -28.32 3.22 -0.10
CA GLY A 86 -26.86 3.41 -0.10
C GLY A 86 -26.26 3.76 1.27
N THR A 87 -27.10 3.92 2.30
CA THR A 87 -26.64 4.01 3.70
C THR A 87 -26.30 2.64 4.30
N GLU A 88 -27.03 1.57 3.94
CA GLU A 88 -26.79 0.21 4.48
C GLU A 88 -25.42 -0.34 4.01
N ASP A 89 -25.08 -0.14 2.73
CA ASP A 89 -23.77 -0.51 2.17
C ASP A 89 -22.62 0.31 2.79
N GLU A 90 -22.84 1.61 3.07
CA GLU A 90 -21.81 2.47 3.65
C GLU A 90 -21.58 2.17 5.14
N GLU A 91 -22.63 1.88 5.92
CA GLU A 91 -22.49 1.47 7.32
C GLU A 91 -21.81 0.11 7.44
N ALA A 92 -22.15 -0.86 6.58
CA ALA A 92 -21.48 -2.15 6.53
C ALA A 92 -19.97 -1.99 6.22
N LEU A 93 -19.63 -1.18 5.22
CA LEU A 93 -18.23 -0.94 4.84
C LEU A 93 -17.44 -0.22 5.95
N LYS A 94 -18.07 0.74 6.65
CA LYS A 94 -17.46 1.38 7.84
C LYS A 94 -17.24 0.39 8.98
N ALA A 95 -18.16 -0.55 9.20
CA ALA A 95 -17.99 -1.59 10.22
C ALA A 95 -16.80 -2.50 9.89
N ASP A 96 -16.61 -2.89 8.64
CA ASP A 96 -15.45 -3.68 8.21
C ASP A 96 -14.13 -2.92 8.33
N TYR A 97 -14.08 -1.64 7.92
CA TYR A 97 -12.87 -0.84 8.12
C TYR A 97 -12.56 -0.58 9.60
N ARG A 98 -13.57 -0.48 10.49
CA ARG A 98 -13.35 -0.46 11.95
C ARG A 98 -12.74 -1.77 12.44
N ARG A 99 -13.24 -2.92 11.98
CA ARG A 99 -12.70 -4.26 12.29
C ARG A 99 -11.23 -4.40 11.84
N ILE A 100 -10.90 -3.91 10.65
CA ILE A 100 -9.52 -3.88 10.13
C ILE A 100 -8.63 -2.95 10.97
N ALA A 101 -9.10 -1.74 11.28
CA ALA A 101 -8.37 -0.78 12.12
C ALA A 101 -8.08 -1.33 13.52
N GLU A 102 -9.06 -1.99 14.15
CA GLU A 102 -8.87 -2.67 15.42
C GLU A 102 -7.80 -3.76 15.35
N ARG A 103 -7.86 -4.63 14.33
CA ARG A 103 -6.88 -5.71 14.14
C ARG A 103 -5.46 -5.16 13.93
N ARG A 104 -5.30 -4.16 13.07
CA ARG A 104 -4.01 -3.48 12.82
C ARG A 104 -3.44 -2.86 14.10
N VAL A 105 -4.26 -2.13 14.85
CA VAL A 105 -3.82 -1.51 16.12
C VAL A 105 -3.45 -2.54 17.18
N ARG A 106 -4.23 -3.62 17.33
CA ARG A 106 -3.91 -4.72 18.25
C ARG A 106 -2.59 -5.41 17.88
N LEU A 107 -2.36 -5.67 16.59
CA LEU A 107 -1.11 -6.28 16.09
C LEU A 107 0.10 -5.34 16.24
N GLY A 108 -0.02 -4.06 15.88
CA GLY A 108 1.06 -3.09 16.04
C GLY A 108 1.48 -2.91 17.50
N LEU A 109 0.52 -2.89 18.43
CA LEU A 109 0.81 -2.86 19.87
C LEU A 109 1.50 -4.15 20.36
N LEU A 110 1.08 -5.32 19.85
CA LEU A 110 1.72 -6.60 20.17
C LEU A 110 3.17 -6.65 19.67
N LEU A 111 3.42 -6.31 18.40
CA LEU A 111 4.76 -6.28 17.81
C LEU A 111 5.67 -5.27 18.53
N ALA A 112 5.15 -4.08 18.85
CA ALA A 112 5.87 -3.09 19.62
C ALA A 112 6.29 -3.61 21.02
N GLU A 113 5.40 -4.31 21.73
CA GLU A 113 5.71 -4.85 23.06
C GLU A 113 6.69 -6.04 22.99
N VAL A 114 6.57 -6.92 21.98
CA VAL A 114 7.54 -8.00 21.76
C VAL A 114 8.93 -7.44 21.43
N GLY A 115 9.02 -6.48 20.50
CA GLY A 115 10.30 -5.86 20.15
C GLY A 115 10.92 -5.08 21.31
N ARG A 116 10.10 -4.36 22.10
CA ARG A 116 10.55 -3.64 23.30
C ARG A 116 11.07 -4.59 24.39
N SER A 117 10.35 -5.68 24.68
CA SER A 117 10.72 -6.64 25.73
C SER A 117 11.94 -7.49 25.38
N ASN A 118 12.24 -7.67 24.09
CA ASN A 118 13.41 -8.40 23.59
C ASN A 118 14.53 -7.50 23.07
N ASN A 119 14.48 -6.19 23.36
CA ASN A 119 15.49 -5.19 22.98
C ASN A 119 15.83 -5.16 21.47
N ILE A 120 14.84 -5.46 20.61
CA ILE A 120 14.99 -5.40 19.15
C ILE A 120 15.12 -3.93 18.74
N THR A 121 16.15 -3.61 17.96
CA THR A 121 16.40 -2.25 17.45
C THR A 121 16.79 -2.25 15.98
N VAL A 122 16.37 -1.22 15.24
CA VAL A 122 16.82 -1.00 13.86
C VAL A 122 18.12 -0.19 13.87
N THR A 123 19.15 -0.75 13.25
CA THR A 123 20.50 -0.18 13.13
C THR A 123 20.61 0.81 11.97
N GLN A 124 21.66 1.62 11.97
CA GLN A 124 21.91 2.55 10.85
C GLN A 124 22.24 1.82 9.55
N ASP A 125 22.90 0.65 9.61
CA ASP A 125 23.23 -0.12 8.42
C ASP A 125 21.99 -0.72 7.76
N GLU A 126 21.00 -1.16 8.54
CA GLU A 126 19.71 -1.63 8.02
C GLU A 126 18.92 -0.51 7.33
N LEU A 127 18.97 0.72 7.86
CA LEU A 127 18.39 1.91 7.22
C LEU A 127 19.12 2.25 5.92
N ASN A 128 20.46 2.22 5.91
CA ASN A 128 21.28 2.45 4.71
C ASN A 128 21.00 1.40 3.61
N GLN A 129 20.81 0.14 4.01
CA GLN A 129 20.39 -0.93 3.10
C GLN A 129 18.96 -0.72 2.58
N ALA A 130 18.02 -0.28 3.42
CA ALA A 130 16.66 0.02 3.00
C ALA A 130 16.60 1.17 1.98
N ILE A 131 17.34 2.26 2.21
CA ILE A 131 17.52 3.36 1.26
C ILE A 131 18.09 2.84 -0.07
N THR A 132 19.05 1.92 -0.03
CA THR A 132 19.65 1.29 -1.23
C THR A 132 18.66 0.37 -1.95
N ARG A 133 17.81 -0.37 -1.21
CA ARG A 133 16.71 -1.17 -1.79
C ARG A 133 15.68 -0.28 -2.47
N GLU A 134 15.34 0.85 -1.85
CA GLU A 134 14.39 1.80 -2.43
C GLU A 134 14.94 2.44 -3.70
N ALA A 135 16.20 2.89 -3.71
CA ALA A 135 16.85 3.39 -4.92
C ALA A 135 16.78 2.36 -6.08
N ARG A 136 16.99 1.06 -5.80
CA ARG A 136 16.88 -0.02 -6.80
C ARG A 136 15.46 -0.28 -7.31
N ARG A 137 14.41 0.17 -6.60
CA ARG A 137 13.01 0.10 -7.06
C ARG A 137 12.67 1.19 -8.07
N HIS A 138 13.51 2.22 -8.21
CA HIS A 138 13.32 3.34 -9.15
C HIS A 138 14.48 3.44 -10.15
N PRO A 139 14.61 2.51 -11.14
CA PRO A 139 15.68 2.52 -12.12
C PRO A 139 15.75 3.84 -12.91
N GLY A 140 16.96 4.37 -13.10
CA GLY A 140 17.20 5.65 -13.77
C GLY A 140 17.03 6.89 -12.87
N TYR A 141 16.43 6.74 -11.69
CA TYR A 141 16.23 7.81 -10.70
C TYR A 141 16.98 7.55 -9.39
N GLU A 142 17.85 6.54 -9.34
CA GLU A 142 18.48 6.02 -8.12
C GLU A 142 19.21 7.13 -7.35
N ARG A 143 19.93 8.01 -8.06
CA ARG A 143 20.65 9.13 -7.44
C ARG A 143 19.70 10.15 -6.79
N GLN A 144 18.56 10.42 -7.40
CA GLN A 144 17.56 11.35 -6.88
C GLN A 144 16.91 10.77 -5.62
N VAL A 145 16.64 9.46 -5.60
CA VAL A 145 16.14 8.75 -4.39
C VAL A 145 17.17 8.81 -3.26
N LEU A 146 18.45 8.54 -3.53
CA LEU A 146 19.51 8.66 -2.52
C LEU A 146 19.64 10.09 -1.98
N ASP A 147 19.59 11.09 -2.85
CA ASP A 147 19.73 12.49 -2.46
C ASP A 147 18.47 13.03 -1.73
N PHE A 148 17.28 12.50 -2.03
CA PHE A 148 16.05 12.75 -1.27
C PHE A 148 16.18 12.26 0.18
N TYR A 149 16.56 11.01 0.42
CA TYR A 149 16.72 10.48 1.79
C TYR A 149 17.84 11.19 2.57
N ARG A 150 18.92 11.62 1.90
CA ARG A 150 19.99 12.43 2.53
C ARG A 150 19.50 13.80 3.00
N GLN A 151 18.63 14.43 2.22
CA GLN A 151 18.10 15.77 2.52
C GLN A 151 16.88 15.73 3.47
N ASN A 152 16.22 14.58 3.59
CA ASN A 152 15.02 14.39 4.39
C ASN A 152 15.21 13.31 5.48
N PRO A 153 15.69 13.68 6.69
CA PRO A 153 15.82 12.76 7.83
C PRO A 153 14.48 12.16 8.30
N GLU A 154 13.36 12.85 8.08
CA GLU A 154 12.02 12.33 8.42
C GLU A 154 11.65 11.14 7.52
N ALA A 155 11.97 11.22 6.23
CA ALA A 155 11.77 10.11 5.30
C ALA A 155 12.60 8.86 5.70
N ILE A 156 13.81 9.02 6.26
CA ILE A 156 14.57 7.90 6.84
C ILE A 156 13.82 7.31 8.05
N GLY A 157 13.15 8.14 8.84
CA GLY A 157 12.29 7.72 9.95
C GLY A 157 11.18 6.75 9.51
N ASN A 158 10.55 7.02 8.37
CA ASN A 158 9.47 6.19 7.80
C ASN A 158 9.95 4.78 7.42
N LEU A 159 11.23 4.60 7.06
CA LEU A 159 11.81 3.29 6.78
C LEU A 159 12.00 2.44 8.04
N ARG A 160 12.00 3.04 9.25
CA ARG A 160 12.28 2.31 10.49
C ARG A 160 11.16 1.36 10.90
N ALA A 161 9.89 1.73 10.72
CA ALA A 161 8.77 0.91 11.20
C ALA A 161 8.68 -0.44 10.45
N PRO A 162 8.71 -0.50 9.10
CA PRO A 162 8.69 -1.79 8.38
C PRO A 162 9.87 -2.70 8.75
N ILE A 163 11.10 -2.16 8.83
CA ILE A 163 12.29 -2.94 9.21
C ILE A 163 12.17 -3.47 10.65
N PHE A 164 11.57 -2.69 11.56
CA PHE A 164 11.34 -3.14 12.93
C PHE A 164 10.30 -4.27 12.98
N GLU A 165 9.19 -4.13 12.25
CA GLU A 165 8.15 -5.14 12.15
C GLU A 165 8.69 -6.46 11.58
N ASP A 166 9.41 -6.42 10.45
CA ASP A 166 10.08 -7.59 9.85
C ASP A 166 10.94 -8.32 10.89
N LYS A 167 11.81 -7.59 11.61
CA LYS A 167 12.72 -8.16 12.62
C LYS A 167 12.00 -8.76 13.83
N VAL A 168 10.86 -8.20 14.23
CA VAL A 168 10.04 -8.76 15.32
C VAL A 168 9.34 -10.03 14.84
N VAL A 169 8.86 -10.07 13.60
CA VAL A 169 8.25 -11.27 13.00
C VAL A 169 9.29 -12.38 12.86
N ASP A 170 10.48 -12.08 12.32
CA ASP A 170 11.59 -13.04 12.20
C ASP A 170 11.94 -13.65 13.58
N PHE A 171 12.08 -12.81 14.61
CA PHE A 171 12.33 -13.27 15.98
C PHE A 171 11.22 -14.19 16.54
N ILE A 172 9.96 -13.89 16.26
CA ILE A 172 8.84 -14.76 16.67
C ILE A 172 8.89 -16.10 15.92
N VAL A 173 9.22 -16.09 14.62
CA VAL A 173 9.31 -17.29 13.79
C VAL A 173 10.50 -18.18 14.18
N GLU A 174 11.66 -17.60 14.54
CA GLU A 174 12.82 -18.34 15.05
C GLU A 174 12.53 -19.12 16.35
N LEU A 175 11.59 -18.63 17.17
CA LEU A 175 11.14 -19.28 18.40
C LEU A 175 9.92 -20.21 18.20
N ALA A 176 9.29 -20.19 17.02
CA ALA A 176 8.08 -20.95 16.74
C ALA A 176 8.39 -22.42 16.44
N LYS A 177 7.53 -23.33 16.90
CA LYS A 177 7.56 -24.73 16.49
C LYS A 177 6.93 -24.86 15.09
N VAL A 178 7.77 -24.89 14.06
CA VAL A 178 7.32 -25.08 12.67
C VAL A 178 7.04 -26.58 12.40
N GLU A 179 5.90 -26.87 11.77
CA GLU A 179 5.51 -28.21 11.33
C GLU A 179 5.18 -28.21 9.83
N GLU A 180 5.89 -29.03 9.05
CA GLU A 180 5.63 -29.17 7.61
C GLU A 180 4.35 -29.97 7.34
N ARG A 181 3.44 -29.41 6.53
CA ARG A 181 2.25 -30.12 6.05
C ARG A 181 2.23 -30.13 4.52
N LYS A 182 2.06 -31.31 3.92
CA LYS A 182 1.85 -31.45 2.47
C LYS A 182 0.38 -31.17 2.17
N ILE A 183 0.14 -30.20 1.29
CA ILE A 183 -1.18 -29.76 0.83
C ILE A 183 -1.25 -29.91 -0.69
N SER A 184 -2.43 -30.19 -1.27
CA SER A 184 -2.58 -30.19 -2.73
C SER A 184 -2.75 -28.75 -3.26
N LEU A 185 -2.53 -28.55 -4.56
CA LEU A 185 -2.77 -27.25 -5.20
C LEU A 185 -4.24 -26.82 -5.08
N GLN A 186 -5.17 -27.78 -5.20
CA GLN A 186 -6.60 -27.51 -5.09
C GLN A 186 -6.97 -27.05 -3.67
N ASP A 187 -6.42 -27.71 -2.64
CA ASP A 187 -6.67 -27.35 -1.25
C ASP A 187 -6.06 -25.98 -0.92
N LEU A 188 -4.83 -25.71 -1.38
CA LEU A 188 -4.14 -24.43 -1.19
C LEU A 188 -4.94 -23.24 -1.74
N LEU A 189 -5.51 -23.39 -2.94
CA LEU A 189 -6.36 -22.37 -3.59
C LEU A 189 -7.77 -22.27 -2.97
N SER A 190 -8.15 -23.22 -2.10
CA SER A 190 -9.44 -23.22 -1.39
C SER A 190 -9.36 -22.71 0.05
N LEU A 191 -8.14 -22.42 0.55
CA LEU A 191 -7.98 -21.77 1.84
C LEU A 191 -8.56 -20.35 1.76
N PRO A 192 -9.42 -19.93 2.70
CA PRO A 192 -9.90 -18.56 2.72
C PRO A 192 -8.73 -17.61 2.99
N ASP A 193 -8.69 -16.49 2.27
CA ASP A 193 -7.81 -15.38 2.63
C ASP A 193 -8.08 -14.98 4.09
N SER A 194 -7.02 -14.99 4.90
CA SER A 194 -7.05 -15.20 6.36
C SER A 194 -7.62 -14.06 7.21
N ASP A 195 -8.46 -13.22 6.60
CA ASP A 195 -8.98 -11.96 7.11
C ASP A 195 -10.50 -11.97 7.26
N ALA A 196 -11.21 -12.93 6.66
CA ALA A 196 -12.67 -13.05 6.71
C ALA A 196 -13.17 -13.88 7.92
N ASP A 197 -12.62 -15.08 8.15
CA ASP A 197 -13.26 -16.13 8.97
C ASP A 197 -12.41 -16.62 10.17
N MET A 198 -11.72 -15.72 10.87
CA MET A 198 -11.20 -16.05 12.20
C MET A 198 -12.34 -15.95 13.23
N PRO A 199 -12.81 -17.06 13.83
CA PRO A 199 -13.87 -16.99 14.83
C PRO A 199 -13.40 -16.16 16.02
N ASP A 200 -14.27 -15.26 16.48
CA ASP A 200 -14.03 -14.43 17.66
C ASP A 200 -13.80 -15.30 18.89
N ALA A 201 -12.54 -15.43 19.28
CA ALA A 201 -12.08 -16.20 20.44
C ALA A 201 -12.60 -15.68 21.79
N SER A 202 -13.40 -14.60 21.82
CA SER A 202 -14.12 -14.14 23.01
C SER A 202 -15.55 -14.68 23.13
N ARG A 203 -16.10 -15.34 22.11
CA ARG A 203 -17.39 -16.07 22.22
C ARG A 203 -17.15 -17.45 22.87
N PRO A 204 -17.79 -17.78 24.00
CA PRO A 204 -17.76 -19.14 24.51
C PRO A 204 -18.50 -20.06 23.53
N GLU A 205 -17.88 -21.19 23.17
CA GLU A 205 -18.53 -22.20 22.33
C GLU A 205 -19.79 -22.72 23.03
N THR A 206 -20.96 -22.46 22.45
CA THR A 206 -22.22 -23.03 22.92
C THR A 206 -22.26 -24.49 22.51
N THR A 207 -21.78 -25.37 23.38
CA THR A 207 -21.91 -26.83 23.21
C THR A 207 -23.37 -27.17 22.96
N GLY A 208 -23.68 -27.69 21.77
CA GLY A 208 -25.05 -28.05 21.39
C GLY A 208 -25.65 -29.04 22.37
N SER A 209 -26.86 -28.76 22.84
CA SER A 209 -27.62 -29.69 23.68
C SER A 209 -28.16 -30.82 22.82
N ASP A 210 -27.55 -31.99 22.94
CA ASP A 210 -28.03 -33.23 22.35
C ASP A 210 -29.39 -33.61 22.97
N THR A 211 -30.48 -33.36 22.24
CA THR A 211 -31.84 -33.75 22.64
C THR A 211 -32.21 -35.08 21.98
N SER A 212 -31.61 -36.15 22.49
CA SER A 212 -32.01 -37.52 22.16
C SER A 212 -33.48 -37.76 22.55
N GLY A 213 -34.37 -37.75 21.55
CA GLY A 213 -35.80 -38.04 21.70
C GLY A 213 -36.16 -39.42 21.15
N ALA A 214 -36.17 -40.44 22.01
CA ALA A 214 -36.64 -41.78 21.69
C ALA A 214 -38.10 -42.00 22.14
N GLY A 215 -38.89 -42.68 21.30
CA GLY A 215 -40.30 -43.04 21.56
C GLY A 215 -41.11 -42.96 20.26
N SER A 216 -41.30 -44.03 19.48
CA SER A 216 -42.10 -45.25 19.75
C SER A 216 -43.62 -45.04 19.63
N GLU A 217 -44.15 -45.32 18.44
CA GLU A 217 -45.44 -46.01 18.19
C GLU A 217 -45.29 -46.87 16.93
#